data_AF-A0A0D5M0H9-F1
#
_entry.id   AF-A0A0D5M0H9-F1
#
_cell.length_a   1.000
_cell.length_b   1.000
_cell.length_c   1.000
_cell.angle_alpha   90.00
_cell.angle_beta   90.00
_cell.angle_gamma   90.00
#
_symmetry.space_group_name_H-M   'P 1'
#
loop_
_entity.id
_entity.type
_entity.pdbx_description
1 polymer ?
#
loop_
_entity_poly.entity_id
_entity_poly.type
_entity_poly.pdbx_seq_one_letter_code
_entity_poly.pdbx_strand_id
1 'polypeptide(L)'
;MGWIEVSNDKVYEEMLHQKYADARVLNEWFEINDEVVLEELKNAGPSGYIALQKNIGEFLGRDRDGIPEFVPPWEWGDADASKFCPQCGCACGLQYNENYGVERCLKCGIIESNYELQN
;
A
#
# COMPACT_ATOMS: atom_id res chain seq x y z
N MET A 1 0.63 -9.19 -0.55
CA MET A 1 0.10 -9.04 -1.93
C MET A 1 -0.96 -7.95 -1.99
N GLY A 2 -0.89 -6.98 -2.90
CA GLY A 2 -1.91 -5.93 -3.05
C GLY A 2 -3.10 -6.33 -3.93
N TRP A 3 -4.15 -5.49 -3.94
CA TRP A 3 -5.33 -5.67 -4.79
C TRP A 3 -5.96 -4.34 -5.18
N ILE A 4 -6.79 -4.35 -6.23
CA ILE A 4 -7.54 -3.17 -6.70
C ILE A 4 -9.03 -3.52 -6.74
N GLU A 5 -9.86 -2.71 -6.07
CA GLU A 5 -11.32 -2.81 -6.09
C GLU A 5 -11.88 -2.10 -7.32
N VAL A 6 -12.32 -2.89 -8.30
CA VAL A 6 -12.98 -2.40 -9.52
C VAL A 6 -14.42 -2.91 -9.61
N SER A 7 -15.26 -2.20 -10.36
CA SER A 7 -16.65 -2.60 -10.58
C SER A 7 -16.80 -3.75 -11.59
N ASN A 8 -15.77 -3.98 -12.43
CA ASN A 8 -15.77 -5.03 -13.44
C ASN A 8 -14.35 -5.56 -13.68
N ASP A 9 -14.03 -6.68 -13.02
CA ASP A 9 -12.70 -7.30 -13.05
C ASP A 9 -12.25 -7.65 -14.47
N LYS A 10 -13.17 -8.13 -15.33
CA LYS A 10 -12.82 -8.56 -16.70
C LYS A 10 -12.29 -7.42 -17.56
N VAL A 11 -12.96 -6.27 -17.50
CA VAL A 11 -12.55 -5.08 -18.28
C VAL A 11 -11.20 -4.56 -17.77
N TYR A 12 -10.98 -4.62 -16.46
CA TYR A 12 -9.71 -4.19 -15.87
C TYR A 12 -8.56 -5.16 -16.18
N GLU A 13 -8.81 -6.46 -16.13
CA GLU A 13 -7.87 -7.50 -16.55
C GLU A 13 -7.49 -7.34 -18.03
N GLU A 14 -8.46 -7.14 -18.92
CA GLU A 14 -8.20 -6.86 -20.34
C GLU A 14 -7.34 -5.60 -20.53
N MET A 15 -7.60 -4.54 -19.78
CA MET A 15 -6.80 -3.31 -19.80
C MET A 15 -5.36 -3.58 -19.35
N LEU A 16 -5.14 -4.34 -18.28
CA LEU A 16 -3.80 -4.70 -17.81
C LEU A 16 -3.06 -5.55 -18.85
N HIS A 17 -3.74 -6.52 -19.47
CA HIS A 17 -3.16 -7.33 -20.54
C HIS A 17 -2.78 -6.51 -21.78
N GLN A 18 -3.53 -5.45 -22.09
CA GLN A 18 -3.16 -4.52 -23.17
C GLN A 18 -1.98 -3.65 -22.76
N LYS A 19 -2.00 -3.09 -21.54
CA LYS A 19 -0.94 -2.21 -21.01
C LYS A 19 0.41 -2.92 -20.90
N TYR A 20 0.43 -4.16 -20.42
CA TYR A 20 1.64 -4.96 -20.20
C TYR A 20 1.83 -6.03 -21.28
N ALA A 21 1.36 -5.78 -22.50
CA ALA A 21 1.44 -6.75 -23.60
C ALA A 21 2.87 -7.19 -23.91
N ASP A 22 3.83 -6.25 -23.84
CA ASP A 22 5.24 -6.51 -24.12
C ASP A 22 5.97 -7.27 -23.00
N ALA A 23 5.37 -7.36 -21.81
CA ALA A 23 5.93 -8.03 -20.64
C ALA A 23 5.32 -9.42 -20.38
N ARG A 24 4.52 -9.95 -21.31
CA ARG A 24 3.89 -11.26 -21.15
C ARG A 24 4.93 -12.38 -21.19
N VAL A 25 4.79 -13.34 -20.27
CA VAL A 25 5.69 -14.50 -20.16
C VAL A 25 4.91 -15.81 -20.07
N LEU A 26 5.62 -16.93 -20.08
CA LEU A 26 5.01 -18.26 -19.98
C LEU A 26 4.77 -18.61 -18.51
N ASN A 27 3.59 -19.15 -18.19
CA ASN A 27 3.13 -19.56 -16.84
C ASN A 27 2.82 -18.44 -15.83
N GLU A 28 3.06 -17.18 -16.18
CA GLU A 28 2.62 -16.01 -15.42
C GLU A 28 1.90 -15.04 -16.35
N TRP A 29 1.20 -14.04 -15.80
CA TRP A 29 0.55 -13.02 -16.64
C TRP A 29 1.58 -12.05 -17.23
N PHE A 30 2.50 -11.54 -16.41
CA PHE A 30 3.49 -10.52 -16.78
C PHE A 30 4.78 -10.69 -15.97
N GLU A 31 5.94 -10.43 -16.58
CA GLU A 31 7.21 -10.23 -15.88
C GLU A 31 7.39 -8.73 -15.58
N ILE A 32 6.94 -8.30 -14.39
CA ILE A 32 7.06 -6.92 -13.89
C ILE A 32 7.63 -6.93 -12.47
N ASN A 33 8.31 -5.85 -12.08
CA ASN A 33 8.84 -5.71 -10.73
C ASN A 33 7.79 -5.16 -9.74
N ASP A 34 8.15 -5.17 -8.46
CA ASP A 34 7.36 -4.64 -7.36
C ASP A 34 7.08 -3.14 -7.48
N GLU A 35 8.03 -2.35 -7.98
CA GLU A 35 7.85 -0.92 -8.22
C GLU A 35 6.66 -0.62 -9.15
N VAL A 36 6.57 -1.36 -10.26
CA VAL A 36 5.46 -1.25 -11.23
C VAL A 36 4.14 -1.64 -10.57
N VAL A 37 4.11 -2.72 -9.78
CA VAL A 37 2.91 -3.14 -9.04
C VAL A 37 2.47 -2.05 -8.05
N LEU A 38 3.41 -1.50 -7.27
CA LEU A 38 3.12 -0.43 -6.32
C LEU A 38 2.62 0.85 -7.01
N GLU A 39 3.10 1.14 -8.22
CA GLU A 39 2.60 2.24 -9.04
C GLU A 39 1.17 1.98 -9.53
N GLU A 40 0.83 0.77 -9.98
CA GLU A 40 -0.55 0.42 -10.35
C GLU A 40 -1.53 0.58 -9.19
N LEU A 41 -1.16 0.13 -8.01
CA LEU A 41 -1.98 0.29 -6.80
C LEU A 41 -2.23 1.78 -6.50
N LYS A 42 -1.19 2.62 -6.60
CA LYS A 42 -1.32 4.08 -6.40
C LYS A 42 -2.18 4.74 -7.47
N ASN A 43 -2.05 4.33 -8.72
CA ASN A 43 -2.85 4.86 -9.83
C ASN A 43 -4.34 4.54 -9.66
N ALA A 44 -4.68 3.45 -8.99
CA ALA A 44 -6.06 3.15 -8.59
C ALA A 44 -6.56 4.00 -7.41
N GLY A 45 -5.68 4.72 -6.73
CA GLY A 45 -6.00 5.66 -5.66
C GLY A 45 -6.81 5.01 -4.54
N PRO A 46 -8.03 5.50 -4.22
CA PRO A 46 -8.86 4.91 -3.18
C PRO A 46 -9.28 3.45 -3.44
N SER A 47 -9.20 2.96 -4.66
CA SER A 47 -9.51 1.57 -4.99
C SER A 47 -8.31 0.63 -4.86
N GLY A 48 -7.09 1.15 -4.76
CA GLY A 48 -5.89 0.33 -4.62
C GLY A 48 -5.54 0.07 -3.17
N TYR A 49 -5.05 -1.13 -2.88
CA TYR A 49 -4.66 -1.56 -1.54
C TYR A 49 -3.38 -2.37 -1.56
N ILE A 50 -2.51 -2.13 -0.58
CA ILE A 50 -1.36 -2.98 -0.27
C ILE A 50 -1.71 -3.90 0.92
N ALA A 51 -1.20 -5.13 0.91
CA ALA A 51 -1.39 -6.01 2.05
C ALA A 51 -0.61 -5.52 3.27
N LEU A 52 -1.30 -5.65 4.40
CA LEU A 52 -0.79 -5.37 5.73
C LEU A 52 -0.23 -6.64 6.36
N GLN A 53 0.88 -6.53 7.10
CA GLN A 53 1.34 -7.62 7.96
C GLN A 53 0.33 -7.84 9.10
N LYS A 54 0.32 -9.03 9.68
CA LYS A 54 -0.56 -9.33 10.83
C LYS A 54 0.01 -8.85 12.16
N ASN A 55 1.32 -8.66 12.23
CA ASN A 55 2.11 -8.35 13.41
C ASN A 55 2.80 -6.99 13.29
N ILE A 56 2.13 -6.02 12.66
CA ILE A 56 2.62 -4.64 12.51
C ILE A 56 2.99 -4.07 13.87
N GLY A 57 4.15 -3.43 13.95
CA GLY A 57 4.64 -2.83 15.20
C GLY A 57 5.20 -3.84 16.20
N GLU A 58 5.30 -5.13 15.86
CA GLU A 58 6.01 -6.09 16.69
C GLU A 58 7.51 -5.75 16.73
N PHE A 59 8.09 -5.74 17.93
CA PHE A 59 9.50 -5.43 18.12
C PHE A 59 10.38 -6.54 17.56
N LEU A 60 11.24 -6.20 16.60
CA LEU A 60 12.17 -7.13 15.96
C LEU A 60 13.50 -7.19 16.70
N GLY A 61 13.96 -6.07 17.26
CA GLY A 61 15.26 -5.99 17.88
C GLY A 61 15.79 -4.57 17.92
N ARG A 62 17.10 -4.45 18.03
CA ARG A 62 17.80 -3.18 17.87
C ARG A 62 18.85 -3.33 16.81
N ASP A 63 19.01 -2.29 16.00
CA ASP A 63 20.09 -2.21 15.05
C ASP A 63 21.46 -2.08 15.76
N ARG A 64 22.52 -1.96 14.97
CA ARG A 64 23.90 -1.83 15.47
C ARG A 64 24.11 -0.59 16.35
N ASP A 65 23.30 0.46 16.17
CA ASP A 65 23.38 1.71 16.90
C ASP A 65 22.41 1.74 18.10
N GLY A 66 21.67 0.65 18.33
CA GLY A 66 20.76 0.49 19.46
C GLY A 66 19.36 1.06 19.21
N ILE A 67 19.03 1.42 17.96
CA ILE A 67 17.74 1.94 17.54
C ILE A 67 16.74 0.77 17.46
N PRO A 68 15.58 0.85 18.14
CA PRO A 68 14.53 -0.16 18.04
C PRO A 68 14.03 -0.33 16.60
N GLU A 69 14.00 -1.58 16.15
CA GLU A 69 13.41 -1.98 14.87
C GLU A 69 12.08 -2.68 15.13
N PHE A 70 11.06 -2.36 14.33
CA PHE A 70 9.72 -2.91 14.42
C PHE A 70 9.29 -3.47 13.06
N VAL A 71 8.35 -4.41 13.08
CA VAL A 71 7.74 -4.95 11.86
C VAL A 71 7.01 -3.84 11.10
N PRO A 72 7.40 -3.56 9.85
CA PRO A 72 6.73 -2.55 9.05
C PRO A 72 5.30 -2.98 8.70
N PRO A 73 4.42 -2.01 8.40
CA PRO A 73 3.02 -2.31 8.10
C PRO A 73 2.83 -3.18 6.86
N TRP A 74 3.77 -3.17 5.93
CA TRP A 74 3.61 -3.77 4.60
C TRP A 74 4.21 -5.16 4.52
N GLU A 75 3.51 -6.10 3.88
CA GLU A 75 4.09 -7.40 3.55
C GLU A 75 5.17 -7.30 2.45
N TRP A 76 5.18 -6.20 1.67
CA TRP A 76 5.96 -6.05 0.45
C TRP A 76 6.83 -4.80 0.52
N GLY A 77 8.12 -4.99 0.78
CA GLY A 77 9.16 -3.96 0.76
C GLY A 77 8.92 -2.76 1.68
N ASP A 78 9.84 -1.80 1.62
CA ASP A 78 9.70 -0.53 2.32
C ASP A 78 8.84 0.42 1.48
N ALA A 79 7.52 0.31 1.62
CA ALA A 79 6.61 1.33 1.11
C ALA A 79 6.48 2.50 2.10
N ASP A 80 6.42 3.72 1.58
CA ASP A 80 6.25 4.92 2.41
C ASP A 80 4.80 5.05 2.91
N ALA A 81 4.60 5.42 4.17
CA ALA A 81 3.29 5.72 4.75
C ALA A 81 2.58 6.91 4.08
N SER A 82 3.33 7.80 3.41
CA SER A 82 2.74 8.84 2.55
C SER A 82 2.01 8.25 1.32
N LYS A 83 2.37 7.02 0.92
CA LYS A 83 1.84 6.35 -0.27
C LYS A 83 0.71 5.39 0.05
N PHE A 84 0.72 4.80 1.25
CA PHE A 84 -0.31 3.84 1.67
C PHE A 84 -0.74 4.09 3.11
N CYS A 85 -2.03 3.94 3.40
CA CYS A 85 -2.55 4.08 4.75
C CYS A 85 -2.06 2.91 5.63
N PRO A 86 -1.31 3.15 6.72
CA PRO A 86 -0.70 2.08 7.51
C PRO A 86 -1.71 1.22 8.27
N GLN A 87 -2.96 1.66 8.39
CA GLN A 87 -4.02 0.94 9.09
C GLN A 87 -4.88 0.05 8.19
N CYS A 88 -5.13 0.46 6.94
CA CYS A 88 -6.02 -0.29 6.03
C CYS A 88 -5.39 -0.64 4.67
N GLY A 89 -4.16 -0.19 4.39
CA GLY A 89 -3.48 -0.45 3.14
C GLY A 89 -3.92 0.41 1.96
N CYS A 90 -4.86 1.37 2.12
CA CYS A 90 -5.33 2.20 1.00
C CYS A 90 -4.18 2.96 0.32
N ALA A 91 -4.05 2.84 -1.00
CA ALA A 91 -3.06 3.54 -1.82
C ALA A 91 -3.31 5.05 -1.98
N CYS A 92 -4.38 5.54 -1.35
CA CYS A 92 -4.67 6.95 -1.19
C CYS A 92 -3.81 7.63 -0.10
N GLY A 93 -3.06 6.87 0.69
CA GLY A 93 -2.25 7.40 1.80
C GLY A 93 -3.08 8.11 2.87
N LEU A 94 -2.42 8.96 3.65
CA LEU A 94 -3.05 9.98 4.47
C LEU A 94 -3.15 11.28 3.66
N GLN A 95 -4.30 11.94 3.73
CA GLN A 95 -4.57 13.17 3.00
C GLN A 95 -4.93 14.27 3.99
N TYR A 96 -4.32 15.45 3.85
CA TYR A 96 -4.65 16.59 4.70
C TYR A 96 -6.11 16.97 4.53
N ASN A 97 -6.81 17.14 5.66
CA ASN A 97 -8.20 17.56 5.66
C ASN A 97 -8.37 18.90 6.38
N GLU A 98 -8.71 19.94 5.61
CA GLU A 98 -8.88 21.30 6.12
C GLU A 98 -9.94 21.42 7.22
N ASN A 99 -11.01 20.61 7.19
CA ASN A 99 -12.07 20.68 8.21
C ASN A 99 -11.59 20.21 9.59
N TYR A 100 -10.60 19.32 9.63
CA TYR A 100 -10.07 18.75 10.88
C TYR A 100 -8.65 19.24 11.21
N GLY A 101 -7.98 19.92 10.26
CA GLY A 101 -6.62 20.41 10.44
C GLY A 101 -5.57 19.31 10.59
N VAL A 102 -5.83 18.11 10.07
CA VAL A 102 -4.99 16.91 10.26
C VAL A 102 -4.99 16.03 9.03
N GLU A 103 -3.95 15.21 8.86
CA GLU A 103 -3.90 14.16 7.84
C GLU A 103 -4.77 12.97 8.23
N ARG A 104 -5.57 12.49 7.28
CA ARG A 104 -6.45 11.34 7.48
C ARG A 104 -6.58 10.46 6.26
N CYS A 105 -6.79 9.16 6.48
CA CYS A 105 -7.14 8.26 5.39
C CYS A 105 -8.58 8.52 4.92
N LEU A 106 -8.77 8.62 3.61
CA LEU A 106 -10.11 8.79 3.01
C LEU A 106 -10.97 7.51 3.09
N LYS A 107 -10.35 6.34 3.28
CA LYS A 107 -11.06 5.05 3.38
C LYS A 107 -11.43 4.65 4.80
N CYS A 108 -10.45 4.47 5.69
CA CYS A 108 -10.72 4.02 7.06
C CYS A 108 -10.90 5.16 8.06
N GLY A 109 -10.58 6.40 7.68
CA GLY A 109 -10.73 7.56 8.56
C GLY A 109 -9.70 7.69 9.67
N ILE A 110 -8.66 6.84 9.71
CA ILE A 110 -7.57 7.02 10.68
C ILE A 110 -6.92 8.38 10.48
N ILE A 111 -6.53 9.02 11.59
CA ILE A 111 -5.82 10.29 11.65
C ILE A 111 -4.38 10.00 12.07
N GLU A 112 -3.40 10.71 11.49
CA GLU A 112 -1.97 10.54 11.75
C GLU A 112 -1.63 10.49 13.26
N SER A 113 -2.17 11.42 14.05
CA SER A 113 -1.97 11.48 15.51
C SER A 113 -2.39 10.22 16.26
N ASN A 114 -3.33 9.44 15.73
CA ASN A 114 -3.76 8.18 16.35
C ASN A 114 -2.80 7.03 16.03
N TYR A 115 -2.06 7.13 14.92
CA TYR A 115 -1.07 6.13 14.52
C TYR A 115 0.23 6.31 15.31
N GLU A 116 0.69 7.56 15.50
CA GLU A 116 1.88 7.86 16.30
C GLU A 116 1.75 7.46 17.79
N LEU A 117 0.53 7.36 18.30
CA LEU A 117 0.27 6.93 19.69
C LEU A 117 0.18 5.41 19.85
N GLN A 118 0.13 4.66 18.75
CA GLN A 118 0.01 3.19 18.75
C GLN A 118 1.34 2.46 18.48
N ASN A 119 2.37 3.18 18.03
CA ASN A 119 3.75 2.71 17.84
C ASN A 119 4.72 3.44 18.76
#